data_AF-A0A5M9J9D0-F1
#
_entry.id   AF-A0A5M9J9D0-F1
#
_cell.length_a   1.000
_cell.length_b   1.000
_cell.length_c   1.000
_cell.angle_alpha   90.00
_cell.angle_beta   90.00
_cell.angle_gamma   90.00
#
_symmetry.space_group_name_H-M   'P 1'
#
loop_
_entity.id
_entity.type
_entity.pdbx_description
1 polymer ?
#
loop_
_entity_poly.entity_id
_entity_poly.type
_entity_poly.pdbx_seq_one_letter_code
_entity_poly.pdbx_strand_id
1 'polypeptide(L)'
;MVQIYKLALALSAVCVAPVIAHPGEHHDHHAIKREVIARDQMASAAKRSLESCSGSLKHRQLNARSVARRAAAARDLRAKRDIKTLPQKFRRDLATLEVYEAINHNKTGILDYSVSTPEDTVFSANTSCILTPANTDGPYYVTGESIRQNVTEGQAGVPLHLEVQYIDITTCEPVPEVYVDIWNCNATGVYAGINVTGNVADGGWDSTFLRGIQATDSDGVVTFDTIFPGHYNGRATHTHLLAHSNITVLANNTISGGAVTHIGQLFWNEVLRSAIEATYPYNTNTQPVTSNADDMCSCI
;
A
#
# COMPACT_ATOMS: atom_id res chain seq x y z
N MET A 1 -32.47 9.45 -35.23
CA MET A 1 -32.37 10.00 -33.86
C MET A 1 -31.07 9.46 -33.29
N VAL A 2 -30.00 10.27 -33.38
CA VAL A 2 -28.63 9.83 -33.07
C VAL A 2 -28.36 10.11 -31.60
N GLN A 3 -28.18 9.06 -30.80
CA GLN A 3 -27.80 9.15 -29.39
C GLN A 3 -26.30 9.41 -29.32
N ILE A 4 -25.94 10.66 -29.04
CA ILE A 4 -24.57 11.09 -28.81
C ILE A 4 -24.21 10.72 -27.37
N TYR A 5 -23.38 9.68 -27.21
CA TYR A 5 -22.73 9.38 -25.94
C TYR A 5 -21.78 10.53 -25.59
N LYS A 6 -22.02 11.20 -24.47
CA LYS A 6 -21.08 12.17 -23.91
C LYS A 6 -19.86 11.41 -23.38
N LEU A 7 -18.82 11.27 -24.20
CA LEU A 7 -17.47 11.05 -23.71
C LEU A 7 -17.07 12.31 -22.94
N ALA A 8 -17.06 12.24 -21.61
CA ALA A 8 -16.29 13.18 -20.82
C ALA A 8 -14.82 12.81 -21.00
N LEU A 9 -14.13 13.48 -21.92
CA LEU A 9 -12.67 13.55 -21.88
C LEU A 9 -12.31 14.24 -20.57
N ALA A 10 -11.94 13.46 -19.55
CA ALA A 10 -11.11 14.01 -18.48
C ALA A 10 -9.77 14.37 -19.14
N LEU A 11 -9.56 15.66 -19.39
CA LEU A 11 -8.22 16.15 -19.68
C LEU A 11 -7.34 15.78 -18.48
N SER A 12 -6.49 14.78 -18.66
CA SER A 12 -5.32 14.58 -17.82
C SER A 12 -4.42 15.81 -18.00
N ALA A 13 -4.64 16.83 -17.18
CA ALA A 13 -3.72 17.93 -17.05
C ALA A 13 -2.43 17.36 -16.49
N VAL A 14 -1.45 17.13 -17.36
CA VAL A 14 -0.06 16.90 -16.98
C VAL A 14 0.45 18.23 -16.43
N CYS A 15 0.13 18.50 -15.17
CA CYS A 15 0.81 19.54 -14.41
C CYS A 15 2.13 18.94 -13.94
N VAL A 16 3.19 19.12 -14.73
CA VAL A 16 4.56 18.95 -14.25
C VAL A 16 4.82 20.09 -13.25
N ALA A 17 4.42 19.88 -11.99
CA ALA A 17 4.91 20.69 -10.88
C ALA A 17 6.27 20.12 -10.45
N PRO A 18 7.25 20.97 -10.09
CA PRO A 18 8.57 20.49 -9.67
C PRO A 18 8.44 19.63 -8.41
N VAL A 19 9.01 18.43 -8.49
CA VAL A 19 8.99 17.39 -7.46
C VAL A 19 10.13 17.62 -6.48
N ILE A 20 9.84 17.74 -5.18
CA ILE A 20 10.89 18.01 -4.16
C ILE A 20 10.55 17.26 -2.85
N ALA A 21 11.15 16.08 -2.67
CA ALA A 21 11.03 15.25 -1.46
C ALA A 21 12.41 14.75 -0.97
N HIS A 22 13.43 15.61 -1.01
CA HIS A 22 14.81 15.26 -0.69
C HIS A 22 15.21 15.70 0.74
N PRO A 23 16.01 14.90 1.46
CA PRO A 23 16.62 15.34 2.72
C PRO A 23 17.57 16.53 2.50
N GLY A 24 17.29 17.66 3.19
CA GLY A 24 18.20 18.83 3.24
C GLY A 24 17.80 20.06 2.41
N GLU A 25 16.61 20.08 1.80
CA GLU A 25 16.15 21.22 0.98
C GLU A 25 15.12 22.11 1.71
N HIS A 26 15.09 23.41 1.42
CA HIS A 26 14.19 24.38 2.06
C HIS A 26 12.82 24.40 1.39
N HIS A 27 11.75 24.23 2.17
CA HIS A 27 10.39 24.16 1.66
C HIS A 27 9.63 25.49 1.81
N ASP A 28 8.90 25.90 0.77
CA ASP A 28 7.82 26.88 0.92
C ASP A 28 6.61 26.22 1.60
N HIS A 29 6.46 26.50 2.88
CA HIS A 29 5.37 25.96 3.69
C HIS A 29 3.98 26.38 3.16
N HIS A 30 3.86 27.48 2.41
CA HIS A 30 2.61 27.86 1.76
C HIS A 30 2.29 27.00 0.54
N ALA A 31 3.30 26.60 -0.24
CA ALA A 31 3.12 25.68 -1.37
C ALA A 31 2.67 24.30 -0.88
N ILE A 32 3.32 23.76 0.16
CA ILE A 32 2.93 22.48 0.79
C ILE A 32 1.49 22.54 1.28
N LYS A 33 1.10 23.60 2.01
CA LYS A 33 -0.28 23.76 2.48
C LYS A 33 -1.30 23.75 1.36
N ARG A 34 -1.01 24.41 0.23
CA ARG A 34 -1.91 24.39 -0.94
C ARG A 34 -2.03 23.00 -1.55
N GLU A 35 -0.93 22.26 -1.63
CA GLU A 35 -0.93 20.88 -2.14
C GLU A 35 -1.73 19.95 -1.24
N VAL A 36 -1.53 20.03 0.09
CA VAL A 36 -2.32 19.26 1.07
C VAL A 36 -3.82 19.56 0.92
N ILE A 37 -4.22 20.83 0.83
CA ILE A 37 -5.64 21.20 0.64
C ILE A 37 -6.19 20.63 -0.68
N ALA A 38 -5.43 20.70 -1.77
CA ALA A 38 -5.86 20.14 -3.05
C ALA A 38 -6.03 18.62 -2.99
N ARG A 39 -5.13 17.92 -2.30
CA ARG A 39 -5.23 16.47 -2.04
C ARG A 39 -6.45 16.14 -1.20
N ASP A 40 -6.70 16.86 -0.11
CA ASP A 40 -7.87 16.67 0.75
C ASP A 40 -9.19 16.86 -0.02
N GLN A 41 -9.24 17.85 -0.90
CA GLN A 41 -10.39 18.09 -1.77
C GLN A 41 -10.59 16.93 -2.77
N MET A 42 -9.52 16.43 -3.38
CA MET A 42 -9.59 15.26 -4.27
C MET A 42 -9.99 13.98 -3.52
N ALA A 43 -9.41 13.72 -2.35
CA ALA A 43 -9.79 12.60 -1.47
C ALA A 43 -11.27 12.66 -1.12
N SER A 44 -11.76 13.85 -0.74
CA SER A 44 -13.16 14.08 -0.39
C SER A 44 -14.10 13.87 -1.59
N ALA A 45 -13.69 14.30 -2.78
CA ALA A 45 -14.47 14.09 -4.00
C ALA A 45 -14.52 12.61 -4.40
N ALA A 46 -13.38 11.93 -4.36
CA ALA A 46 -13.28 10.50 -4.63
C ALA A 46 -14.09 9.68 -3.61
N LYS A 47 -14.10 10.06 -2.33
CA LYS A 47 -14.95 9.44 -1.30
C LYS A 47 -16.43 9.52 -1.65
N ARG A 48 -16.92 10.71 -2.02
CA ARG A 48 -18.32 10.88 -2.43
C ARG A 48 -18.66 10.04 -3.66
N SER A 49 -17.73 9.93 -4.61
CA SER A 49 -17.89 9.06 -5.78
C SER A 49 -18.00 7.60 -5.36
N LEU A 50 -17.09 7.12 -4.51
CA LEU A 50 -17.08 5.74 -4.03
C LEU A 50 -18.36 5.39 -3.25
N GLU A 51 -18.83 6.30 -2.42
CA GLU A 51 -20.10 6.15 -1.68
C GLU A 51 -21.30 5.92 -2.60
N SER A 52 -21.27 6.46 -3.83
CA SER A 52 -22.36 6.29 -4.80
C SER A 52 -22.48 4.86 -5.35
N CYS A 53 -21.38 4.12 -5.42
CA CYS A 53 -21.33 2.78 -6.02
C CYS A 53 -21.08 1.64 -5.01
N SER A 54 -20.65 1.95 -3.79
CA SER A 54 -20.27 0.94 -2.77
C SER A 54 -21.43 0.06 -2.32
N GLY A 55 -22.67 0.56 -2.42
CA GLY A 55 -23.88 -0.23 -2.13
C GLY A 55 -24.25 -1.23 -3.22
N SER A 56 -23.62 -1.17 -4.40
CA SER A 56 -23.99 -2.01 -5.55
C SER A 56 -23.77 -3.50 -5.28
N LEU A 57 -24.60 -4.35 -5.90
CA LEU A 57 -24.44 -5.80 -5.79
C LEU A 57 -23.05 -6.27 -6.25
N LYS A 58 -22.54 -5.67 -7.33
CA LYS A 58 -21.21 -5.96 -7.88
C LYS A 58 -20.11 -5.65 -6.86
N HIS A 59 -20.14 -4.48 -6.23
CA HIS A 59 -19.14 -4.13 -5.22
C HIS A 59 -19.23 -5.02 -3.98
N ARG A 60 -20.45 -5.35 -3.52
CA ARG A 60 -20.64 -6.29 -2.40
C ARG A 60 -20.10 -7.69 -2.71
N GLN A 61 -20.29 -8.17 -3.93
CA GLN A 61 -19.73 -9.44 -4.40
C GLN A 61 -18.20 -9.38 -4.49
N LEU A 62 -17.63 -8.29 -5.00
CA LEU A 62 -16.18 -8.06 -5.01
C LEU A 62 -15.62 -8.09 -3.59
N ASN A 63 -16.22 -7.34 -2.65
CA ASN A 63 -15.78 -7.31 -1.27
C ASN A 63 -15.83 -8.70 -0.60
N ALA A 64 -16.90 -9.47 -0.85
CA ALA A 64 -17.00 -10.84 -0.36
C ALA A 64 -15.87 -11.74 -0.89
N ARG A 65 -15.51 -11.61 -2.17
CA ARG A 65 -14.35 -12.31 -2.75
C ARG A 65 -13.03 -11.83 -2.14
N SER A 66 -12.84 -10.52 -1.98
CA SER A 66 -11.65 -9.95 -1.34
C SER A 66 -11.45 -10.47 0.08
N VAL A 67 -12.51 -10.52 0.90
CA VAL A 67 -12.47 -11.07 2.26
C VAL A 67 -12.07 -12.55 2.23
N ALA A 68 -12.72 -13.36 1.39
CA ALA A 68 -12.43 -14.79 1.28
C ALA A 68 -10.99 -15.06 0.81
N ARG A 69 -10.50 -14.27 -0.15
CA ARG A 69 -9.14 -14.36 -0.70
C ARG A 69 -8.09 -14.00 0.34
N ARG A 70 -8.24 -12.87 1.04
CA ARG A 70 -7.34 -12.43 2.12
C ARG A 70 -7.30 -13.43 3.28
N ALA A 71 -8.46 -13.97 3.66
CA ALA A 71 -8.59 -15.03 4.66
C ALA A 71 -7.83 -16.30 4.26
N ALA A 72 -7.98 -16.74 3.01
CA ALA A 72 -7.21 -17.88 2.49
C ALA A 72 -5.70 -17.60 2.50
N ALA A 73 -5.27 -16.46 1.96
CA ALA A 73 -3.86 -16.08 1.93
C ALA A 73 -3.24 -16.03 3.33
N ALA A 74 -3.92 -15.43 4.31
CA ALA A 74 -3.45 -15.39 5.70
C ALA A 74 -3.30 -16.79 6.31
N ARG A 75 -4.27 -17.68 6.10
CA ARG A 75 -4.17 -19.07 6.57
C ARG A 75 -3.02 -19.82 5.92
N ASP A 76 -2.85 -19.69 4.62
CA ASP A 76 -1.77 -20.34 3.88
C ASP A 76 -0.39 -19.83 4.32
N LEU A 77 -0.23 -18.52 4.49
CA LEU A 77 1.01 -17.91 4.96
C LEU A 77 1.35 -18.32 6.41
N ARG A 78 0.35 -18.40 7.28
CA ARG A 78 0.52 -18.90 8.66
C ARG A 78 0.94 -20.36 8.66
N ALA A 79 0.28 -21.21 7.88
CA ALA A 79 0.60 -22.63 7.76
C ALA A 79 2.03 -22.84 7.23
N LYS A 80 2.44 -22.10 6.19
CA LYS A 80 3.80 -22.12 5.63
C LYS A 80 4.89 -21.76 6.66
N ARG A 81 4.52 -21.00 7.71
CA ARG A 81 5.44 -20.52 8.76
C ARG A 81 5.27 -21.25 10.10
N ASP A 82 4.49 -22.33 10.13
CA ASP A 82 4.09 -23.05 11.36
C ASP A 82 3.53 -22.11 12.46
N ILE A 83 2.86 -21.03 12.05
CA ILE A 83 2.19 -20.12 12.97
C ILE A 83 0.83 -20.75 13.32
N LYS A 84 0.77 -21.37 14.49
CA LYS A 84 -0.45 -22.01 15.00
C LYS A 84 -1.42 -20.94 15.49
N THR A 85 -2.51 -20.73 14.76
CA THR A 85 -3.67 -20.00 15.28
C THR A 85 -4.55 -20.96 16.08
N LEU A 86 -5.20 -20.46 17.13
CA LEU A 86 -6.26 -21.22 17.78
C LEU A 86 -7.35 -21.50 16.72
N PRO A 87 -7.96 -22.70 16.71
CA PRO A 87 -9.08 -22.95 15.82
C PRO A 87 -10.13 -21.87 16.05
N GLN A 88 -10.60 -21.20 14.99
CA GLN A 88 -11.77 -20.32 15.08
C GLN A 88 -12.93 -21.19 15.58
N LYS A 89 -13.28 -21.04 16.85
CA LYS A 89 -14.37 -21.78 17.46
C LYS A 89 -15.68 -21.19 16.95
N PHE A 90 -16.20 -21.70 15.85
CA PHE A 90 -17.58 -21.46 15.46
C PHE A 90 -18.49 -22.15 16.50
N ARG A 91 -19.34 -21.35 17.19
CA ARG A 91 -20.26 -21.69 18.29
C ARG A 91 -20.57 -23.19 18.43
N ARG A 92 -20.19 -23.81 19.56
CA ARG A 92 -20.57 -25.20 19.86
C ARG A 92 -20.97 -25.49 21.33
N ASP A 93 -20.64 -24.66 22.32
CA ASP A 93 -21.10 -24.88 23.70
C ASP A 93 -21.42 -23.58 24.46
N LEU A 94 -22.20 -23.73 25.55
CA LEU A 94 -22.68 -22.63 26.39
C LEU A 94 -21.53 -21.84 27.03
N ALA A 95 -20.47 -22.52 27.47
CA ALA A 95 -19.29 -21.87 28.02
C ALA A 95 -18.59 -20.95 26.99
N THR A 96 -18.55 -21.36 25.72
CA THR A 96 -18.00 -20.52 24.63
C THR A 96 -18.94 -19.37 24.28
N LEU A 97 -20.27 -19.54 24.43
CA LEU A 97 -21.24 -18.48 24.25
C LEU A 97 -21.12 -17.41 25.35
N GLU A 98 -20.96 -17.82 26.61
CA GLU A 98 -20.77 -16.92 27.75
C GLU A 98 -19.49 -16.09 27.62
N VAL A 99 -18.40 -16.68 27.11
CA VAL A 99 -17.15 -15.94 26.78
C VAL A 99 -17.39 -14.94 25.65
N TYR A 100 -18.16 -15.31 24.62
CA TYR A 100 -18.47 -14.43 23.50
C TYR A 100 -19.38 -13.26 23.90
N GLU A 101 -20.40 -13.51 24.73
CA GLU A 101 -21.32 -12.49 25.27
C GLU A 101 -20.61 -11.52 26.23
N ALA A 102 -19.52 -11.95 26.86
CA ALA A 102 -18.65 -11.07 27.64
C ALA A 102 -17.76 -10.16 26.78
N ILE A 103 -17.64 -10.43 25.47
CA ILE A 103 -16.94 -9.53 24.54
C ILE A 103 -17.87 -8.35 24.24
N ASN A 104 -17.39 -7.15 24.57
CA ASN A 104 -18.12 -5.92 24.30
C ASN A 104 -18.34 -5.74 22.79
N HIS A 105 -19.60 -5.90 22.33
CA HIS A 105 -19.99 -5.69 20.93
C HIS A 105 -20.28 -4.21 20.59
N ASN A 106 -20.08 -3.29 21.54
CA ASN A 106 -20.15 -1.87 21.27
C ASN A 106 -18.89 -1.44 20.51
N LYS A 107 -19.05 -1.18 19.20
CA LYS A 107 -17.99 -0.78 18.26
C LYS A 107 -17.49 0.65 18.51
N THR A 108 -17.11 0.99 19.73
CA THR A 108 -16.43 2.25 20.04
C THR A 108 -15.34 2.02 21.07
N GLY A 109 -14.10 1.93 20.59
CA GLY A 109 -12.90 1.93 21.42
C GLY A 109 -11.83 0.99 20.90
N ILE A 110 -11.11 1.40 19.84
CA ILE A 110 -9.77 0.95 19.42
C ILE A 110 -9.60 -0.58 19.34
N LEU A 111 -9.79 -1.11 18.13
CA LEU A 111 -9.75 -2.51 17.73
C LEU A 111 -8.63 -3.32 18.42
N ASP A 112 -9.00 -4.24 19.32
CA ASP A 112 -8.09 -5.20 19.97
C ASP A 112 -7.94 -6.46 19.09
N TYR A 113 -7.09 -6.36 18.07
CA TYR A 113 -6.81 -7.47 17.16
C TYR A 113 -5.81 -8.45 17.79
N SER A 114 -6.19 -9.71 17.82
CA SER A 114 -5.37 -10.83 18.29
C SER A 114 -5.25 -11.90 17.21
N VAL A 115 -4.38 -12.89 17.43
CA VAL A 115 -4.27 -14.08 16.55
C VAL A 115 -5.58 -14.87 16.47
N SER A 116 -6.51 -14.64 17.41
CA SER A 116 -7.85 -15.25 17.44
C SER A 116 -8.95 -14.38 16.82
N THR A 117 -8.65 -13.15 16.39
CA THR A 117 -9.66 -12.29 15.75
C THR A 117 -10.19 -12.95 14.48
N PRO A 118 -11.53 -13.01 14.29
CA PRO A 118 -12.12 -13.52 13.06
C PRO A 118 -11.58 -12.80 11.82
N GLU A 119 -11.21 -13.57 10.79
CA GLU A 119 -10.59 -13.05 9.57
C GLU A 119 -11.55 -12.12 8.81
N ASP A 120 -12.85 -12.41 8.83
CA ASP A 120 -13.86 -11.52 8.29
C ASP A 120 -13.83 -10.16 9.00
N THR A 121 -13.64 -10.10 10.31
CA THR A 121 -13.55 -8.84 11.07
C THR A 121 -12.30 -8.05 10.68
N VAL A 122 -11.16 -8.73 10.45
CA VAL A 122 -9.91 -8.08 10.00
C VAL A 122 -10.03 -7.57 8.56
N PHE A 123 -10.58 -8.37 7.65
CA PHE A 123 -10.58 -8.09 6.21
C PHE A 123 -11.83 -7.37 5.70
N SER A 124 -12.92 -7.31 6.49
CA SER A 124 -14.13 -6.53 6.19
C SER A 124 -14.05 -5.08 6.68
N ALA A 125 -12.99 -4.72 7.43
CA ALA A 125 -12.81 -3.37 7.91
C ALA A 125 -12.79 -2.37 6.73
N ASN A 126 -13.59 -1.31 6.83
CA ASN A 126 -13.73 -0.26 5.81
C ASN A 126 -12.52 0.70 5.78
N THR A 127 -11.33 0.18 6.06
CA THR A 127 -10.06 0.93 6.16
C THR A 127 -9.38 1.08 4.80
N SER A 128 -10.16 1.28 3.73
CA SER A 128 -9.59 1.65 2.44
C SER A 128 -9.28 3.13 2.44
N CYS A 129 -8.00 3.49 2.56
CA CYS A 129 -7.53 4.83 2.22
C CYS A 129 -7.76 5.04 0.72
N ILE A 130 -8.40 6.16 0.37
CA ILE A 130 -8.49 6.57 -1.02
C ILE A 130 -7.13 7.15 -1.39
N LEU A 131 -6.40 6.46 -2.27
CA LEU A 131 -5.13 6.95 -2.75
C LEU A 131 -5.39 8.19 -3.60
N THR A 132 -5.06 9.37 -3.07
CA THR A 132 -4.98 10.57 -3.88
C THR A 132 -3.71 10.50 -4.73
N PRO A 133 -3.76 10.81 -6.03
CA PRO A 133 -2.56 10.88 -6.83
C PRO A 133 -1.60 11.90 -6.20
N ALA A 134 -0.44 11.42 -5.76
CA ALA A 134 0.68 12.27 -5.41
C ALA A 134 1.49 12.55 -6.67
N ASN A 135 2.03 13.75 -6.79
CA ASN A 135 2.93 14.11 -7.89
C ASN A 135 4.40 13.75 -7.61
N THR A 136 4.69 12.96 -6.55
CA THR A 136 6.07 12.74 -6.09
C THR A 136 6.45 11.26 -6.13
N ASP A 137 7.26 10.90 -7.12
CA ASP A 137 8.02 9.66 -7.21
C ASP A 137 9.15 9.61 -6.17
N GLY A 138 9.70 10.77 -5.80
CA GLY A 138 10.83 10.86 -4.87
C GLY A 138 12.15 10.41 -5.51
N PRO A 139 13.31 10.66 -4.87
CA PRO A 139 14.63 10.48 -5.48
C PRO A 139 14.98 9.06 -5.92
N TYR A 140 14.23 8.06 -5.46
CA TYR A 140 14.67 6.67 -5.47
C TYR A 140 13.91 5.79 -6.46
N TYR A 141 13.04 6.36 -7.30
CA TYR A 141 12.45 5.62 -8.41
C TYR A 141 13.52 5.25 -9.43
N VAL A 142 13.56 3.99 -9.83
CA VAL A 142 14.43 3.47 -10.89
C VAL A 142 13.53 3.06 -12.05
N THR A 143 14.08 2.83 -13.23
CA THR A 143 13.31 2.29 -14.35
C THR A 143 13.91 0.97 -14.78
N GLY A 144 13.08 0.06 -15.28
CA GLY A 144 13.51 -1.26 -15.71
C GLY A 144 13.35 -2.33 -14.64
N GLU A 145 12.53 -2.08 -13.62
CA GLU A 145 12.12 -3.09 -12.66
C GLU A 145 11.50 -4.30 -13.35
N SER A 146 11.79 -5.48 -12.78
CA SER A 146 11.27 -6.75 -13.28
C SER A 146 9.90 -7.07 -12.69
N ILE A 147 9.07 -7.72 -13.50
CA ILE A 147 7.76 -8.23 -13.06
C ILE A 147 7.97 -9.44 -12.17
N ARG A 148 7.72 -9.32 -10.87
CA ARG A 148 7.93 -10.40 -9.90
C ARG A 148 7.13 -10.18 -8.63
N GLN A 149 6.62 -11.28 -8.09
CA GLN A 149 5.89 -11.27 -6.83
C GLN A 149 6.84 -11.20 -5.62
N ASN A 150 7.88 -12.04 -5.56
CA ASN A 150 8.86 -11.99 -4.48
C ASN A 150 9.97 -10.98 -4.83
N VAL A 151 10.00 -9.88 -4.07
CA VAL A 151 10.98 -8.80 -4.24
C VAL A 151 12.04 -8.81 -3.14
N THR A 152 12.00 -9.74 -2.19
CA THR A 152 12.87 -9.71 -1.00
C THR A 152 14.36 -9.77 -1.33
N GLU A 153 14.75 -10.57 -2.33
CA GLU A 153 16.15 -10.87 -2.67
C GLU A 153 17.02 -11.24 -1.45
N GLY A 154 16.42 -11.91 -0.47
CA GLY A 154 17.13 -12.33 0.74
C GLY A 154 17.43 -11.21 1.75
N GLN A 155 16.92 -9.99 1.55
CA GLN A 155 17.01 -8.92 2.54
C GLN A 155 16.43 -9.36 3.89
N ALA A 156 17.19 -9.12 4.96
CA ALA A 156 16.78 -9.44 6.32
C ALA A 156 15.70 -8.45 6.80
N GLY A 157 14.63 -8.98 7.39
CA GLY A 157 13.52 -8.18 7.90
C GLY A 157 12.31 -9.03 8.30
N VAL A 158 11.28 -8.38 8.83
CA VAL A 158 9.98 -8.99 9.11
C VAL A 158 9.27 -9.19 7.77
N PRO A 159 8.94 -10.43 7.38
CA PRO A 159 8.30 -10.68 6.09
C PRO A 159 6.92 -10.06 6.01
N LEU A 160 6.64 -9.39 4.88
CA LEU A 160 5.40 -8.70 4.60
C LEU A 160 4.82 -9.24 3.28
N HIS A 161 3.60 -9.77 3.36
CA HIS A 161 2.79 -10.04 2.18
C HIS A 161 1.92 -8.80 1.92
N LEU A 162 2.30 -8.03 0.90
CA LEU A 162 1.60 -6.82 0.51
C LEU A 162 0.57 -7.14 -0.56
N GLU A 163 -0.66 -6.72 -0.32
CA GLU A 163 -1.74 -6.82 -1.27
C GLU A 163 -2.36 -5.43 -1.48
N VAL A 164 -2.48 -5.01 -2.74
CA VAL A 164 -3.08 -3.72 -3.09
C VAL A 164 -4.18 -3.96 -4.11
N GLN A 165 -5.38 -3.46 -3.83
CA GLN A 165 -6.54 -3.59 -4.70
C GLN A 165 -6.90 -2.25 -5.33
N TYR A 166 -6.96 -2.21 -6.66
CA TYR A 166 -7.36 -1.07 -7.46
C TYR A 166 -8.82 -1.22 -7.87
N ILE A 167 -9.62 -0.23 -7.50
CA ILE A 167 -11.04 -0.15 -7.85
C ILE A 167 -11.31 1.19 -8.53
N ASP A 168 -12.22 1.17 -9.49
CA ASP A 168 -12.74 2.39 -10.10
C ASP A 168 -13.66 3.08 -9.08
N ILE A 169 -13.37 4.33 -8.73
CA ILE A 169 -14.13 5.08 -7.72
C ILE A 169 -15.53 5.50 -8.17
N THR A 170 -15.87 5.38 -9.45
CA THR A 170 -17.19 5.70 -10.01
C THR A 170 -18.07 4.48 -10.17
N THR A 171 -17.49 3.32 -10.51
CA THR A 171 -18.24 2.07 -10.73
C THR A 171 -18.10 1.08 -9.58
N CYS A 172 -17.08 1.25 -8.72
CA CYS A 172 -16.69 0.33 -7.66
C CYS A 172 -16.31 -1.08 -8.17
N GLU A 173 -15.99 -1.18 -9.46
CA GLU A 173 -15.53 -2.39 -10.13
C GLU A 173 -14.00 -2.49 -10.07
N PRO A 174 -13.43 -3.71 -10.11
CA PRO A 174 -11.98 -3.88 -10.11
C PRO A 174 -11.35 -3.34 -11.40
N VAL A 175 -10.11 -2.86 -11.31
CA VAL A 175 -9.34 -2.40 -12.48
C VAL A 175 -8.22 -3.41 -12.79
N PRO A 176 -8.44 -4.35 -13.74
CA PRO A 176 -7.42 -5.31 -14.14
C PRO A 176 -6.35 -4.67 -15.05
N GLU A 177 -5.22 -5.38 -15.23
CA GLU A 177 -4.14 -5.03 -16.16
C GLU A 177 -3.47 -3.65 -15.91
N VAL A 178 -3.55 -3.15 -14.68
CA VAL A 178 -2.75 -2.03 -14.20
C VAL A 178 -1.42 -2.58 -13.69
N TYR A 179 -0.31 -2.06 -14.21
CA TYR A 179 1.02 -2.47 -13.76
C TYR A 179 1.43 -1.60 -12.60
N VAL A 180 1.72 -2.23 -11.47
CA VAL A 180 2.00 -1.54 -10.21
C VAL A 180 3.44 -1.83 -9.81
N ASP A 181 4.21 -0.77 -9.69
CA ASP A 181 5.57 -0.76 -9.16
C ASP A 181 5.52 -0.55 -7.66
N ILE A 182 6.29 -1.34 -6.93
CA ILE A 182 6.59 -1.10 -5.53
C ILE A 182 8.09 -0.90 -5.34
N TRP A 183 8.45 0.01 -4.44
CA TRP A 183 9.80 0.08 -3.91
C TRP A 183 9.80 0.57 -2.47
N ASN A 184 10.70 0.03 -1.67
CA ASN A 184 10.95 0.50 -0.33
C ASN A 184 12.40 0.26 0.10
N CYS A 185 12.84 0.96 1.13
CA CYS A 185 14.15 0.71 1.73
C CYS A 185 14.15 -0.62 2.50
N ASN A 186 15.35 -1.17 2.70
CA ASN A 186 15.55 -2.30 3.61
C ASN A 186 15.35 -1.89 5.08
N ALA A 187 15.49 -2.84 5.99
CA ALA A 187 15.25 -2.63 7.42
C ALA A 187 16.08 -1.50 8.06
N THR A 188 17.21 -1.12 7.46
CA THR A 188 18.11 -0.05 7.94
C THR A 188 18.01 1.25 7.13
N GLY A 189 17.00 1.39 6.27
CA GLY A 189 16.77 2.64 5.55
C GLY A 189 17.55 2.79 4.23
N VAL A 190 18.09 1.70 3.67
CA VAL A 190 18.86 1.72 2.41
C VAL A 190 18.01 1.25 1.24
N TYR A 191 17.98 2.02 0.15
CA TYR A 191 17.37 1.67 -1.13
C TYR A 191 18.36 0.98 -2.07
N ALA A 192 17.88 -0.04 -2.77
CA ALA A 192 18.59 -0.70 -3.86
C ALA A 192 18.74 0.21 -5.09
N GLY A 193 19.76 -0.03 -5.90
CA GLY A 193 19.87 0.50 -7.26
C GLY A 193 20.22 1.99 -7.38
N ILE A 194 20.55 2.67 -6.28
CA ILE A 194 20.83 4.11 -6.30
C ILE A 194 21.83 4.54 -5.23
N ASN A 195 22.85 5.33 -5.61
CA ASN A 195 23.71 6.02 -4.65
C ASN A 195 23.51 7.53 -4.75
N VAL A 196 23.06 8.14 -3.65
CA VAL A 196 22.94 9.59 -3.48
C VAL A 196 23.37 9.97 -2.06
N THR A 197 23.50 11.26 -1.77
CA THR A 197 23.79 11.72 -0.41
C THR A 197 22.76 11.16 0.58
N GLY A 198 23.21 10.39 1.57
CA GLY A 198 22.35 9.74 2.56
C GLY A 198 21.83 8.35 2.18
N ASN A 199 22.10 7.85 0.97
CA ASN A 199 21.80 6.48 0.56
C ASN A 199 22.95 5.88 -0.27
N VAL A 200 23.56 4.81 0.23
CA VAL A 200 24.51 4.00 -0.56
C VAL A 200 23.89 2.62 -0.69
N ALA A 201 23.50 2.24 -1.91
CA ALA A 201 22.85 0.99 -2.21
C ALA A 201 23.70 -0.20 -1.75
N ASP A 202 23.11 -1.01 -0.87
CA ASP A 202 23.62 -2.32 -0.56
C ASP A 202 23.61 -3.18 -1.85
N GLY A 203 24.69 -3.92 -2.11
CA GLY A 203 24.86 -4.62 -3.39
C GLY A 203 25.13 -3.74 -4.62
N GLY A 204 25.30 -2.43 -4.48
CA GLY A 204 25.70 -1.52 -5.57
C GLY A 204 24.57 -1.06 -6.48
N TRP A 205 24.92 -0.41 -7.61
CA TRP A 205 23.96 0.18 -8.55
C TRP A 205 23.07 -0.83 -9.27
N ASP A 206 23.52 -2.08 -9.39
CA ASP A 206 22.78 -3.16 -10.04
C ASP A 206 21.86 -3.91 -9.07
N SER A 207 21.80 -3.52 -7.79
CA SER A 207 20.91 -4.16 -6.83
C SER A 207 19.46 -3.79 -7.09
N THR A 208 18.57 -4.77 -6.97
CA THR A 208 17.14 -4.60 -7.26
C THR A 208 16.23 -4.98 -6.09
N PHE A 209 16.80 -5.32 -4.93
CA PHE A 209 16.01 -5.79 -3.79
C PHE A 209 14.88 -4.82 -3.42
N LEU A 210 13.77 -5.39 -2.97
CA LEU A 210 12.57 -4.69 -2.51
C LEU A 210 11.94 -3.78 -3.57
N ARG A 211 12.24 -4.05 -4.85
CA ARG A 211 11.62 -3.42 -6.03
C ARG A 211 10.95 -4.46 -6.91
N GLY A 212 9.80 -4.14 -7.50
CA GLY A 212 9.19 -5.03 -8.49
C GLY A 212 7.87 -4.52 -9.02
N ILE A 213 7.46 -5.15 -10.12
CA ILE A 213 6.22 -4.82 -10.84
C ILE A 213 5.27 -6.01 -10.79
N GLN A 214 3.98 -5.76 -10.66
CA GLN A 214 2.94 -6.77 -10.88
C GLN A 214 1.76 -6.16 -11.62
N ALA A 215 1.13 -6.94 -12.49
CA ALA A 215 -0.14 -6.56 -13.11
C ALA A 215 -1.29 -6.90 -12.15
N THR A 216 -2.29 -6.02 -12.06
CA THR A 216 -3.53 -6.32 -11.33
C THR A 216 -4.28 -7.46 -12.02
N ASP A 217 -4.78 -8.40 -11.21
CA ASP A 217 -5.60 -9.52 -11.67
C ASP A 217 -7.05 -9.08 -12.00
N SER A 218 -7.92 -10.06 -12.29
CA SER A 218 -9.34 -9.80 -12.60
C SER A 218 -10.14 -9.18 -11.45
N ASP A 219 -9.67 -9.29 -10.21
CA ASP A 219 -10.24 -8.63 -9.04
C ASP A 219 -9.52 -7.30 -8.73
N GLY A 220 -8.64 -6.83 -9.63
CA GLY A 220 -7.92 -5.58 -9.52
C GLY A 220 -6.78 -5.64 -8.51
N VAL A 221 -6.25 -6.82 -8.21
CA VAL A 221 -5.31 -7.04 -7.10
C VAL A 221 -3.91 -7.31 -7.61
N VAL A 222 -2.93 -6.63 -7.00
CA VAL A 222 -1.51 -7.02 -7.04
C VAL A 222 -1.09 -7.59 -5.70
N THR A 223 -0.16 -8.54 -5.72
CA THR A 223 0.44 -9.12 -4.51
C THR A 223 1.95 -9.13 -4.63
N PHE A 224 2.63 -8.85 -3.52
CA PHE A 224 4.07 -8.88 -3.39
C PHE A 224 4.49 -9.54 -2.09
N ASP A 225 5.56 -10.33 -2.13
CA ASP A 225 6.29 -10.78 -0.95
C ASP A 225 7.54 -9.90 -0.79
N THR A 226 7.53 -9.08 0.26
CA THR A 226 8.57 -8.10 0.61
C THR A 226 8.93 -8.24 2.10
N ILE A 227 9.65 -7.27 2.66
CA ILE A 227 9.82 -7.09 4.11
C ILE A 227 9.14 -5.79 4.55
N PHE A 228 8.79 -5.69 5.82
CA PHE A 228 8.38 -4.41 6.41
C PHE A 228 9.53 -3.40 6.22
N PRO A 229 9.27 -2.19 5.69
CA PRO A 229 10.32 -1.24 5.38
C PRO A 229 10.97 -0.68 6.65
N GLY A 230 12.26 -0.37 6.59
CA GLY A 230 12.92 0.43 7.62
C GLY A 230 12.57 1.92 7.50
N HIS A 231 13.26 2.75 8.28
CA HIS A 231 13.18 4.21 8.16
C HIS A 231 14.52 4.81 7.76
N TYR A 232 14.47 5.99 7.16
CA TYR A 232 15.63 6.82 6.87
C TYR A 232 15.35 8.27 7.25
N ASN A 233 16.40 9.05 7.47
CA ASN A 233 16.29 10.39 8.02
C ASN A 233 15.35 11.28 7.19
N GLY A 234 14.43 11.95 7.87
CA GLY A 234 13.55 12.97 7.32
C GLY A 234 12.25 12.44 6.69
N ARG A 235 11.98 11.13 6.78
CA ARG A 235 10.78 10.52 6.21
C ARG A 235 10.19 9.46 7.14
N ALA A 236 8.87 9.43 7.26
CA ALA A 236 8.15 8.36 7.95
C ALA A 236 8.33 7.02 7.23
N THR A 237 8.18 5.90 7.92
CA THR A 237 8.29 4.57 7.32
C THR A 237 7.21 4.37 6.24
N HIS A 238 7.61 4.04 5.00
CA HIS A 238 6.68 3.91 3.88
C HIS A 238 7.10 2.88 2.82
N THR A 239 6.13 2.46 2.00
CA THR A 239 6.33 1.73 0.75
C THR A 239 5.76 2.56 -0.39
N HIS A 240 6.53 2.79 -1.44
CA HIS A 240 6.04 3.48 -2.62
C HIS A 240 5.17 2.56 -3.49
N LEU A 241 4.18 3.15 -4.16
CA LEU A 241 3.26 2.52 -5.09
C LEU A 241 3.16 3.40 -6.33
N LEU A 242 3.39 2.85 -7.52
CA LEU A 242 3.23 3.60 -8.76
C LEU A 242 2.47 2.75 -9.78
N ALA A 243 1.38 3.28 -10.31
CA ALA A 243 0.50 2.58 -11.23
C ALA A 243 0.69 3.09 -12.65
N HIS A 244 0.96 2.18 -13.57
CA HIS A 244 1.04 2.42 -15.00
C HIS A 244 -0.18 1.88 -15.73
N SER A 245 -0.60 2.61 -16.76
CA SER A 245 -1.57 2.14 -17.77
C SER A 245 -0.95 2.22 -19.17
N ASN A 246 -1.47 1.41 -20.10
CA ASN A 246 -1.04 1.39 -21.51
C ASN A 246 0.43 1.05 -21.72
N ILE A 247 0.98 0.13 -20.91
CA ILE A 247 2.37 -0.33 -21.03
C ILE A 247 2.51 -1.43 -22.07
N THR A 248 3.76 -1.69 -22.47
CA THR A 248 4.15 -2.92 -23.20
C THR A 248 5.06 -3.76 -22.33
N VAL A 249 4.70 -5.02 -22.11
CA VAL A 249 5.59 -6.00 -21.46
C VAL A 249 6.66 -6.44 -22.45
N LEU A 250 7.91 -6.35 -22.02
CA LEU A 250 9.07 -6.73 -22.79
C LEU A 250 9.46 -8.19 -22.53
N ALA A 251 10.21 -8.79 -23.46
CA ALA A 251 10.62 -10.19 -23.38
C ALA A 251 11.54 -10.51 -22.18
N ASN A 252 12.22 -9.51 -21.64
CA ASN A 252 13.04 -9.60 -20.43
C ASN A 252 12.21 -9.41 -19.14
N ASN A 253 10.88 -9.48 -19.23
CA ASN A 253 9.98 -9.39 -18.09
C ASN A 253 10.04 -8.02 -17.36
N THR A 254 10.31 -6.94 -18.09
CA THR A 254 10.18 -5.55 -17.65
C THR A 254 9.06 -4.86 -18.45
N ILE A 255 8.73 -3.61 -18.12
CA ILE A 255 7.75 -2.82 -18.87
C ILE A 255 8.42 -1.67 -19.63
N SER A 256 7.73 -1.17 -20.65
CA SER A 256 8.10 0.05 -21.39
C SER A 256 6.88 0.83 -21.85
N GLY A 257 7.06 2.13 -22.11
CA GLY A 257 5.98 3.02 -22.51
C GLY A 257 4.94 3.22 -21.40
N GLY A 258 3.71 3.53 -21.81
CA GLY A 258 2.60 3.79 -20.90
C GLY A 258 2.64 5.15 -20.22
N ALA A 259 1.57 5.43 -19.47
CA ALA A 259 1.43 6.63 -18.65
C ALA A 259 1.41 6.22 -17.17
N VAL A 260 2.10 7.00 -16.35
CA VAL A 260 1.91 6.94 -14.89
C VAL A 260 0.56 7.53 -14.58
N THR A 261 -0.34 6.73 -14.02
CA THR A 261 -1.71 7.14 -13.70
C THR A 261 -1.88 7.55 -12.25
N HIS A 262 -1.15 6.90 -11.33
CA HIS A 262 -1.14 7.23 -9.91
C HIS A 262 0.25 6.97 -9.32
N ILE A 263 0.71 7.87 -8.45
CA ILE A 263 1.85 7.65 -7.56
C ILE A 263 1.35 7.83 -6.13
N GLY A 264 1.79 6.98 -5.24
CA GLY A 264 1.36 6.94 -3.86
C GLY A 264 2.42 6.38 -2.92
N GLN A 265 2.17 6.53 -1.63
CA GLN A 265 2.98 5.97 -0.58
C GLN A 265 2.07 5.36 0.49
N LEU A 266 2.34 4.12 0.86
CA LEU A 266 1.71 3.44 1.97
C LEU A 266 2.52 3.73 3.24
N PHE A 267 1.90 4.40 4.21
CA PHE A 267 2.47 4.66 5.53
C PHE A 267 1.97 3.63 6.55
N TRP A 268 2.74 3.45 7.63
CA TRP A 268 2.49 2.41 8.63
C TRP A 268 2.07 3.01 9.97
N ASN A 269 1.14 2.35 10.66
CA ASN A 269 0.74 2.75 12.00
C ASN A 269 1.94 2.75 12.96
N GLU A 270 2.06 3.79 13.80
CA GLU A 270 3.24 3.96 14.65
C GLU A 270 3.41 2.88 15.72
N VAL A 271 2.32 2.28 16.21
CA VAL A 271 2.37 1.18 17.16
C VAL A 271 2.97 -0.06 16.48
N LEU A 272 2.52 -0.37 15.26
CA LEU A 272 3.08 -1.47 14.47
C LEU A 272 4.54 -1.21 14.10
N ARG A 273 4.87 -0.01 13.61
CA ARG A 273 6.25 0.40 13.29
C ARG A 273 7.16 0.23 14.49
N SER A 274 6.78 0.77 15.65
CA SER A 274 7.60 0.70 16.87
C SER A 274 7.82 -0.74 17.35
N ALA A 275 6.80 -1.60 17.23
CA ALA A 275 6.94 -3.02 17.57
C ALA A 275 7.94 -3.75 16.65
N ILE A 276 7.93 -3.41 15.35
CA ILE A 276 8.86 -4.00 14.37
C ILE A 276 10.27 -3.45 14.56
N GLU A 277 10.42 -2.16 14.82
CA GLU A 277 11.73 -1.53 15.06
C GLU A 277 12.47 -2.09 16.28
N ALA A 278 11.74 -2.64 17.25
CA ALA A 278 12.35 -3.34 18.38
C ALA A 278 13.00 -4.69 18.01
N THR A 279 12.75 -5.21 16.81
CA THR A 279 13.24 -6.52 16.34
C THR A 279 14.50 -6.40 15.48
N TYR A 280 15.30 -7.47 15.42
CA TYR A 280 16.42 -7.54 14.48
C TYR A 280 15.91 -7.72 13.03
N PRO A 281 16.53 -7.06 12.02
CA PRO A 281 17.66 -6.12 12.11
C PRO A 281 17.27 -4.66 12.29
N TYR A 282 15.98 -4.33 12.40
CA TYR A 282 15.52 -2.93 12.52
C TYR A 282 16.12 -2.21 13.74
N ASN A 283 16.33 -2.93 14.83
CA ASN A 283 16.94 -2.40 16.05
C ASN A 283 18.42 -2.00 15.90
N THR A 284 19.05 -2.28 14.75
CA THR A 284 20.40 -1.80 14.43
C THR A 284 20.39 -0.48 13.66
N ASN A 285 19.22 0.02 13.25
CA ASN A 285 19.10 1.30 12.55
C ASN A 285 19.21 2.46 13.54
N THR A 286 20.26 3.26 13.41
CA THR A 286 20.53 4.41 14.29
C THR A 286 20.03 5.74 13.73
N GLN A 287 19.37 5.73 12.56
CA GLN A 287 18.82 6.95 11.96
C GLN A 287 17.68 7.52 12.82
N PRO A 288 17.49 8.84 12.87
CA PRO A 288 16.35 9.44 13.56
C PRO A 288 15.04 9.05 12.88
N VAL A 289 14.03 8.73 13.69
CA VAL A 289 12.67 8.42 13.22
C VAL A 289 11.90 9.72 12.97
N THR A 290 11.21 9.80 11.84
CA THR A 290 10.19 10.82 11.56
C THR A 290 8.80 10.22 11.75
N SER A 291 7.94 10.89 12.51
CA SER A 291 6.56 10.43 12.76
C SER A 291 5.69 10.58 11.51
N ASN A 292 4.55 9.87 11.45
CA ASN A 292 3.62 10.09 10.34
C ASN A 292 3.02 11.50 10.34
N ALA A 293 2.94 12.15 11.51
CA ALA A 293 2.42 13.52 11.63
C ALA A 293 3.44 14.58 11.18
N ASP A 294 4.74 14.25 11.26
CA ASP A 294 5.84 15.16 10.90
C ASP A 294 6.32 14.94 9.45
N ASP A 295 5.86 13.88 8.77
CA ASP A 295 6.21 13.62 7.36
C ASP A 295 5.33 14.45 6.41
N MET A 296 5.98 15.18 5.51
CA MET A 296 5.33 16.08 4.56
C MET A 296 4.45 15.39 3.50
N CYS A 297 4.66 14.09 3.25
CA CYS A 297 3.93 13.28 2.28
C CYS A 297 2.83 12.41 2.92
N SER A 298 2.87 12.24 4.24
CA SER A 298 1.86 11.52 4.99
C SER A 298 0.55 12.31 5.02
N CYS A 299 -0.53 11.66 4.59
CA CYS A 299 -1.88 12.19 4.71
C CYS A 299 -2.50 11.59 5.98
N ILE A 300 -2.95 12.45 6.91
CA ILE A 300 -3.68 12.04 8.12
C ILE A 300 -5.11 11.62 7.74
#